data_AF-A0A372QR54-F1
#
_entry.id   AF-A0A372QR54-F1
#
_cell.length_a   1.000
_cell.length_b   1.000
_cell.length_c   1.000
_cell.angle_alpha   90.00
_cell.angle_beta   90.00
_cell.angle_gamma   90.00
#
_symmetry.space_group_name_H-M   'P 1'
#
loop_
_entity.id
_entity.type
_entity.pdbx_description
1 polymer ?
#
loop_
_entity_poly.entity_id
_entity_poly.type
_entity_poly.pdbx_seq_one_letter_code
_entity_poly.pdbx_strand_id
1 'polypeptide(L)'
;MTILTFLGCALTAFGPSLALFFLTVAKDAQLVILMISSAFFWLISILLASSIWFISKSDATENPITILYSVLLQELFRWFFYKIISRAENGLILASANPTSPYNVSTFAFVSGLGFGFVNGLIMYINPLIISIGPGVIMCKSCPALTLFFVGAITTCLSILLHTTWMILAFEGYRNPKRNFYIIWVLLSHLGSSYATMFSQSDIKFGCVIGFSINIVLLIISIVASVKTLKKIHK
;
A
#
# COMPACT_ATOMS: atom_id res chain seq x y z
N MET A 1 -3.16 25.07 -17.21
CA MET A 1 -4.17 24.06 -16.88
C MET A 1 -3.56 22.67 -16.67
N THR A 2 -2.56 22.25 -17.45
CA THR A 2 -1.97 20.89 -17.36
C THR A 2 -1.08 20.66 -16.13
N ILE A 3 -0.26 21.64 -15.74
CA ILE A 3 0.55 21.58 -14.50
C ILE A 3 -0.35 21.51 -13.26
N LEU A 4 -1.52 22.17 -13.29
CA LEU A 4 -2.49 22.09 -12.20
C LEU A 4 -3.05 20.67 -12.04
N THR A 5 -3.38 19.99 -13.14
CA THR A 5 -3.83 18.59 -13.10
C THR A 5 -2.75 17.69 -12.53
N PHE A 6 -1.50 17.85 -12.98
CA PHE A 6 -0.36 17.10 -12.46
C PHE A 6 -0.18 17.31 -10.95
N LEU A 7 -0.10 18.56 -10.49
CA LEU A 7 0.10 18.87 -9.08
C LEU A 7 -1.09 18.43 -8.22
N GLY A 8 -2.32 18.65 -8.68
CA GLY A 8 -3.52 18.22 -7.98
C GLY A 8 -3.59 16.71 -7.81
N CYS A 9 -3.27 15.96 -8.87
CA CYS A 9 -3.21 14.51 -8.83
C CYS A 9 -2.05 14.00 -7.96
N ALA A 10 -0.86 14.61 -8.06
CA ALA A 10 0.30 14.24 -7.25
C ALA A 10 0.06 14.45 -5.76
N LEU A 11 -0.50 15.61 -5.37
CA LEU A 11 -0.84 15.91 -3.97
C LEU A 11 -2.00 15.06 -3.47
N THR A 12 -2.97 14.71 -4.31
CA THR A 12 -4.04 13.77 -3.93
C THR A 12 -3.48 12.37 -3.67
N ALA A 13 -2.59 11.88 -4.54
CA ALA A 13 -2.01 10.55 -4.44
C ALA A 13 -1.01 10.40 -3.28
N PHE A 14 -0.09 11.35 -3.14
CA PHE A 14 1.07 11.25 -2.25
C PHE A 14 1.05 12.24 -1.09
N GLY A 15 0.12 13.21 -1.05
CA GLY A 15 0.07 14.22 0.01
C GLY A 15 -0.04 13.61 1.41
N PRO A 16 -1.00 12.70 1.68
CA PRO A 16 -1.12 12.08 2.99
C PRO A 16 0.12 11.27 3.40
N SER A 17 0.72 10.53 2.47
CA SER A 17 1.90 9.71 2.77
C SER A 17 3.16 10.55 2.99
N LEU A 18 3.35 11.63 2.23
CA LEU A 18 4.41 12.62 2.46
C LEU A 18 4.22 13.36 3.77
N ALA A 19 2.99 13.71 4.14
CA ALA A 19 2.69 14.31 5.44
C ALA A 19 3.10 13.36 6.58
N LEU A 20 2.72 12.09 6.52
CA LEU A 20 3.17 11.08 7.49
C LEU A 20 4.70 10.96 7.49
N PHE A 21 5.35 10.94 6.33
CA PHE A 21 6.80 10.87 6.25
C PHE A 21 7.48 12.04 6.98
N PHE A 22 7.16 13.29 6.63
CA PHE A 22 7.80 14.46 7.22
C PHE A 22 7.44 14.66 8.70
N LEU A 23 6.21 14.34 9.10
CA LEU A 23 5.75 14.54 10.48
C LEU A 23 6.22 13.46 11.44
N THR A 24 6.41 12.22 10.99
CA THR A 24 6.76 11.09 11.86
C THR A 24 8.08 10.40 11.50
N VAL A 25 8.32 10.08 10.22
CA VAL A 25 9.44 9.21 9.83
C VAL A 25 10.76 9.98 9.72
N ALA A 26 10.74 11.17 9.12
CA ALA A 26 11.93 11.96 8.81
C ALA A 26 12.69 12.46 10.05
N LYS A 27 12.08 12.37 11.24
CA LYS A 27 12.68 12.79 12.51
C LYS A 27 13.73 11.80 13.02
N ASP A 28 13.65 10.53 12.62
CA ASP A 28 14.52 9.46 13.10
C ASP A 28 15.15 8.71 11.92
N ALA A 29 16.49 8.79 11.78
CA ALA A 29 17.20 8.16 10.67
C ALA A 29 16.97 6.63 10.59
N GLN A 30 16.81 5.97 11.73
CA GLN A 30 16.47 4.54 11.80
C GLN A 30 15.13 4.24 11.10
N LEU A 31 14.11 5.08 11.32
CA LEU A 31 12.80 4.89 10.70
C LEU A 31 12.88 5.10 9.18
N VAL A 32 13.67 6.07 8.72
CA VAL A 32 13.93 6.27 7.28
C VAL A 32 14.58 5.02 6.65
N ILE A 33 15.63 4.48 7.27
CA ILE A 33 16.31 3.26 6.79
C ILE A 33 15.33 2.08 6.73
N LEU A 34 14.48 1.94 7.75
CA LEU A 34 13.48 0.89 7.81
C LEU A 34 12.42 1.03 6.71
N MET A 35 11.95 2.25 6.45
CA MET A 35 11.02 2.55 5.36
C MET A 35 11.61 2.17 4.00
N ILE A 36 12.84 2.61 3.71
CA ILE A 36 13.54 2.31 2.45
C ILE A 36 13.76 0.80 2.29
N SER A 37 14.13 0.11 3.38
CA SER A 37 14.31 -1.34 3.37
C SER A 37 13.01 -2.07 2.99
N SER A 38 11.88 -1.70 3.60
CA SER A 38 10.57 -2.29 3.27
C SER A 38 10.12 -2.02 1.82
N ALA A 39 10.41 -0.82 1.31
CA ALA A 39 10.18 -0.43 -0.08
C ALA A 39 10.97 -1.31 -1.05
N PHE A 40 12.23 -1.62 -0.74
CA PHE A 40 13.04 -2.53 -1.53
C PHE A 40 12.45 -3.95 -1.60
N PHE A 41 11.95 -4.48 -0.48
CA PHE A 41 11.27 -5.78 -0.47
C PHE A 41 10.01 -5.81 -1.34
N TRP A 42 9.25 -4.70 -1.38
CA TRP A 42 8.13 -4.58 -2.31
C TRP A 42 8.60 -4.62 -3.77
N LEU A 43 9.68 -3.91 -4.11
CA LEU A 43 10.25 -3.92 -5.47
C LEU A 43 10.69 -5.32 -5.92
N ILE A 44 11.31 -6.11 -5.04
CA ILE A 44 11.66 -7.50 -5.38
C ILE A 44 10.39 -8.31 -5.65
N SER A 45 9.34 -8.13 -4.84
CA SER A 45 8.08 -8.87 -5.02
C SER A 45 7.44 -8.61 -6.38
N ILE A 46 7.40 -7.34 -6.83
CA ILE A 46 6.81 -6.99 -8.12
C ILE A 46 7.74 -7.33 -9.30
N LEU A 47 9.07 -7.30 -9.09
CA LEU A 47 10.04 -7.78 -10.07
C LEU A 47 9.81 -9.27 -10.37
N LEU A 48 9.68 -10.11 -9.33
CA LEU A 48 9.38 -11.53 -9.52
C LEU A 48 8.02 -11.75 -10.19
N ALA A 49 7.00 -10.98 -9.82
CA ALA A 49 5.70 -11.05 -10.48
C ALA A 49 5.79 -10.69 -11.97
N SER A 50 6.54 -9.64 -12.32
CA SER A 50 6.76 -9.24 -13.71
C SER A 50 7.56 -10.29 -14.51
N SER A 51 8.53 -10.96 -13.89
CA SER A 51 9.29 -12.05 -14.52
C SER A 51 8.40 -13.25 -14.82
N ILE A 52 7.49 -13.61 -13.91
CA ILE A 52 6.50 -14.68 -14.14
C ILE A 52 5.59 -14.29 -15.30
N TRP A 53 5.09 -13.05 -15.32
CA TRP A 53 4.25 -12.55 -16.41
C TRP A 53 4.98 -12.62 -17.76
N PHE A 54 6.23 -12.18 -17.81
CA PHE A 54 7.06 -12.19 -19.02
C PHE A 54 7.30 -13.61 -19.56
N ILE A 55 7.60 -14.57 -18.68
CA ILE A 55 7.82 -15.98 -19.07
C ILE A 55 6.51 -16.63 -19.54
N SER A 56 5.38 -16.26 -18.96
CA SER A 56 4.07 -16.84 -19.29
C SER A 56 3.62 -16.56 -20.73
N LYS A 57 4.28 -15.66 -21.48
CA LYS A 57 3.88 -15.23 -22.85
C LYS A 57 2.39 -14.97 -22.97
N SER A 58 1.81 -14.35 -21.93
CA SER A 58 0.38 -14.12 -21.87
C SER A 58 0.04 -12.91 -22.76
N ASP A 59 -0.54 -13.17 -23.93
CA ASP A 59 -1.00 -12.13 -24.87
C ASP A 59 -2.26 -11.39 -24.39
N ALA A 60 -2.82 -11.78 -23.24
CA ALA A 60 -4.01 -11.13 -22.67
C ALA A 60 -3.64 -9.82 -21.97
N THR A 61 -4.17 -8.71 -22.49
CA THR A 61 -4.01 -7.35 -21.93
C THR A 61 -4.61 -7.20 -20.52
N GLU A 62 -5.58 -8.05 -20.17
CA GLU A 62 -6.20 -8.11 -18.83
C GLU A 62 -6.21 -9.55 -18.35
N ASN A 63 -5.20 -9.94 -17.57
CA ASN A 63 -5.17 -11.26 -16.94
C ASN A 63 -5.45 -11.14 -15.43
N PRO A 64 -6.68 -11.45 -14.97
CA PRO A 64 -7.02 -11.43 -13.55
C PRO A 64 -6.12 -12.32 -12.69
N ILE A 65 -5.48 -13.33 -13.28
CA ILE A 65 -4.56 -14.23 -12.59
C ILE A 65 -3.25 -13.50 -12.22
N THR A 66 -2.84 -12.50 -13.00
CA THR A 66 -1.67 -11.65 -12.68
C THR A 66 -1.85 -10.88 -11.40
N ILE A 67 -3.07 -10.40 -11.14
CA ILE A 67 -3.41 -9.75 -9.87
C ILE A 67 -3.27 -10.75 -8.73
N LEU A 68 -3.76 -11.98 -8.90
CA LEU A 68 -3.71 -13.01 -7.86
C LEU A 68 -2.28 -13.33 -7.42
N TYR A 69 -1.39 -13.72 -8.35
CA TYR A 69 -0.04 -14.12 -7.95
C TYR A 69 0.83 -12.93 -7.55
N SER A 70 0.62 -11.73 -8.12
CA SER A 70 1.37 -10.54 -7.70
C SER A 70 1.03 -10.14 -6.27
N VAL A 71 -0.24 -10.22 -5.86
CA VAL A 71 -0.65 -10.00 -4.47
C VAL A 71 -0.08 -11.07 -3.55
N LEU A 72 -0.12 -12.35 -3.93
CA LEU A 72 0.47 -13.44 -3.13
C LEU A 72 1.98 -13.26 -2.94
N LEU A 73 2.71 -12.84 -3.98
CA LEU A 73 4.13 -12.53 -3.86
C LEU A 73 4.38 -11.32 -2.95
N GLN A 74 3.57 -10.26 -3.05
CA GLN A 74 3.68 -9.12 -2.15
C GLN A 74 3.45 -9.52 -0.68
N GLU A 75 2.47 -10.37 -0.38
CA GLU A 75 2.24 -10.89 0.97
C GLU A 75 3.34 -11.83 1.47
N LEU A 76 3.91 -12.66 0.57
CA LEU A 76 5.06 -13.50 0.89
C LEU A 76 6.28 -12.65 1.27
N PHE A 77 6.57 -11.60 0.51
CA PHE A 77 7.67 -10.69 0.77
C PHE A 77 7.44 -9.85 2.02
N ARG A 78 6.18 -9.52 2.35
CA ARG A 78 5.83 -8.91 3.64
C ARG A 78 6.18 -9.81 4.81
N TRP A 79 5.87 -11.10 4.71
CA TRP A 79 6.25 -12.08 5.72
C TRP A 79 7.77 -12.26 5.83
N PHE A 80 8.48 -12.32 4.70
CA PHE A 80 9.95 -12.42 4.70
C PHE A 80 10.60 -11.19 5.35
N PHE A 81 10.09 -9.99 5.03
CA PHE A 81 10.54 -8.76 5.65
C PHE A 81 10.30 -8.77 7.17
N TYR A 82 9.11 -9.20 7.63
CA TYR A 82 8.82 -9.38 9.05
C TYR A 82 9.84 -10.31 9.73
N LYS A 83 10.21 -11.44 9.10
CA LYS A 83 11.22 -12.36 9.65
C LYS A 83 12.58 -11.70 9.85
N ILE A 84 13.02 -10.87 8.90
CA ILE A 84 14.27 -10.12 9.02
C ILE A 84 14.18 -9.10 10.17
N ILE A 85 13.11 -8.30 10.21
CA ILE A 85 12.92 -7.29 11.26
C ILE A 85 12.80 -7.92 12.64
N SER A 86 12.12 -9.06 12.77
CA SER A 86 12.01 -9.79 14.03
C SER A 86 13.37 -10.26 14.54
N ARG A 87 14.30 -10.60 13.63
CA ARG A 87 15.67 -10.96 13.98
C ARG A 87 16.52 -9.75 14.36
N ALA A 88 16.24 -8.59 13.77
CA ALA A 88 16.92 -7.32 14.07
C ALA A 88 16.28 -6.53 15.23
N GLU A 89 15.14 -7.00 15.78
CA GLU A 89 14.29 -6.25 16.71
C GLU A 89 15.07 -5.68 17.90
N ASN A 90 15.91 -6.49 18.56
CA ASN A 90 16.68 -6.03 19.71
C ASN A 90 17.63 -4.88 19.35
N GLY A 91 18.31 -4.96 18.20
CA GLY A 91 19.18 -3.88 17.73
C GLY A 91 18.39 -2.63 17.34
N LEU A 92 17.23 -2.79 16.72
CA LEU A 92 16.34 -1.69 16.38
C LEU A 92 15.75 -1.01 17.62
N ILE A 93 15.44 -1.76 18.68
CA ILE A 93 14.95 -1.17 19.94
C ILE A 93 16.07 -0.38 20.62
N LEU A 94 17.31 -0.90 20.64
CA LEU A 94 18.46 -0.22 21.23
C LEU A 94 18.82 1.08 20.49
N ALA A 95 18.64 1.11 19.16
CA ALA A 95 18.87 2.28 18.34
C ALA A 95 17.71 3.30 18.35
N SER A 96 16.54 2.91 18.88
CA SER A 96 15.34 3.75 18.90
C SER A 96 15.54 4.98 19.79
N ALA A 97 14.93 6.11 19.40
CA ALA A 97 14.91 7.32 20.22
C ALA A 97 14.30 7.08 21.62
N ASN A 98 13.38 6.11 21.74
CA ASN A 98 12.76 5.73 23.01
C ASN A 98 12.79 4.19 23.20
N PRO A 99 13.92 3.61 23.65
CA PRO A 99 14.08 2.15 23.75
C PRO A 99 13.07 1.46 24.69
N THR A 100 12.62 2.15 25.73
CA THR A 100 11.67 1.63 26.72
C THR A 100 10.20 1.69 26.26
N SER A 101 9.93 2.30 25.09
CA SER A 101 8.57 2.45 24.59
C SER A 101 7.97 1.09 24.19
N PRO A 102 6.77 0.74 24.67
CA PRO A 102 6.10 -0.49 24.27
C PRO A 102 5.60 -0.44 22.82
N TYR A 103 5.63 0.73 22.18
CA TYR A 103 5.16 0.96 20.81
C TYR A 103 6.24 0.82 19.73
N ASN A 104 7.48 0.48 20.10
CA ASN A 104 8.59 0.39 19.14
C ASN A 104 8.27 -0.56 17.97
N VAL A 105 7.78 -1.76 18.26
CA VAL A 105 7.43 -2.75 17.21
C VAL A 105 6.30 -2.26 16.32
N SER A 106 5.27 -1.63 16.89
CA SER A 106 4.17 -1.06 16.11
C SER A 106 4.62 0.11 15.24
N THR A 107 5.58 0.91 15.73
CA THR A 107 6.21 1.99 14.97
C THR A 107 6.99 1.42 13.79
N PHE A 108 7.77 0.36 14.01
CA PHE A 108 8.47 -0.33 12.93
C PHE A 108 7.50 -0.84 11.87
N ALA A 109 6.41 -1.50 12.27
CA ALA A 109 5.39 -1.98 11.36
C ALA A 109 4.69 -0.86 10.58
N PHE A 110 4.35 0.25 11.24
CA PHE A 110 3.74 1.42 10.60
C PHE A 110 4.66 2.02 9.53
N VAL A 111 5.93 2.26 9.86
CA VAL A 111 6.90 2.86 8.96
C VAL A 111 7.24 1.93 7.78
N SER A 112 7.36 0.63 8.03
CA SER A 112 7.54 -0.35 6.97
C SER A 112 6.30 -0.45 6.07
N GLY A 113 5.11 -0.31 6.61
CA GLY A 113 3.88 -0.28 5.82
C GLY A 113 3.79 0.95 4.92
N LEU A 114 4.21 2.11 5.44
CA LEU A 114 4.29 3.34 4.66
C LEU A 114 5.28 3.22 3.51
N GLY A 115 6.45 2.61 3.73
CA GLY A 115 7.45 2.37 2.68
C GLY A 115 6.95 1.42 1.59
N PHE A 116 6.35 0.30 2.00
CA PHE A 116 5.72 -0.68 1.11
C PHE A 116 4.61 -0.03 0.26
N GLY A 117 3.73 0.74 0.90
CA GLY A 117 2.64 1.45 0.25
C GLY A 117 3.12 2.55 -0.69
N PHE A 118 4.08 3.37 -0.25
CA PHE A 118 4.59 4.50 -1.04
C PHE A 118 5.20 4.04 -2.37
N VAL A 119 6.05 3.01 -2.35
CA VAL A 119 6.65 2.51 -3.59
C VAL A 119 5.65 1.76 -4.46
N ASN A 120 4.67 1.06 -3.86
CA ASN A 120 3.53 0.54 -4.62
C ASN A 120 2.80 1.66 -5.37
N GLY A 121 2.45 2.73 -4.67
CA GLY A 121 1.79 3.89 -5.27
C GLY A 121 2.64 4.54 -6.35
N LEU A 122 3.94 4.70 -6.12
CA LEU A 122 4.88 5.31 -7.06
C LEU A 122 4.96 4.50 -8.35
N ILE A 123 5.28 3.21 -8.27
CA ILE A 123 5.48 2.37 -9.46
C ILE A 123 4.18 2.20 -10.26
N MET A 124 3.04 2.07 -9.58
CA MET A 124 1.76 1.86 -10.26
C MET A 124 1.17 3.12 -10.91
N TYR A 125 1.54 4.32 -10.43
CA TYR A 125 0.87 5.56 -10.83
C TYR A 125 1.76 6.62 -11.49
N ILE A 126 3.09 6.51 -11.40
CA ILE A 126 4.00 7.53 -11.93
C ILE A 126 3.80 7.80 -13.42
N ASN A 127 3.57 6.75 -14.22
CA ASN A 127 3.39 6.87 -15.66
C ASN A 127 2.10 7.64 -16.02
N PRO A 128 0.89 7.25 -15.55
CA PRO A 128 -0.31 8.06 -15.72
C PRO A 128 -0.16 9.49 -15.20
N LEU A 129 0.54 9.68 -14.08
CA LEU A 129 0.76 11.00 -13.50
C LEU A 129 1.59 11.89 -14.44
N ILE A 130 2.70 11.40 -14.99
CA ILE A 130 3.53 12.15 -15.95
C ILE A 130 2.73 12.51 -17.21
N ILE A 131 1.94 11.57 -17.74
CA ILE A 131 1.11 11.79 -18.94
C ILE A 131 0.08 12.91 -18.71
N SER A 132 -0.37 13.13 -17.47
CA SER A 132 -1.31 14.21 -17.14
C SER A 132 -0.78 15.64 -17.37
N ILE A 133 0.52 15.81 -17.61
CA ILE A 133 1.13 17.09 -18.02
C ILE A 133 0.77 17.43 -19.47
N GLY A 134 0.38 16.43 -20.27
CA GLY A 134 -0.04 16.62 -21.64
C GLY A 134 -1.34 17.43 -21.77
N PRO A 135 -1.60 18.01 -22.96
CA PRO A 135 -2.84 18.77 -23.21
C PRO A 135 -4.10 17.88 -23.29
N GLY A 136 -3.92 16.56 -23.45
CA GLY A 136 -5.01 15.59 -23.54
C GLY A 136 -5.44 15.02 -22.20
N VAL A 137 -6.72 14.69 -22.07
CA VAL A 137 -7.28 13.99 -20.91
C VAL A 137 -7.82 12.63 -21.32
N ILE A 138 -7.59 11.63 -20.46
CA ILE A 138 -8.16 10.30 -20.61
C ILE A 138 -9.31 10.21 -19.62
N MET A 139 -10.54 9.97 -20.11
CA MET A 139 -11.71 9.83 -19.26
C MET A 139 -11.84 8.40 -18.74
N CYS A 140 -12.36 8.25 -17.53
CA CYS A 140 -12.67 6.94 -16.96
C CYS A 140 -13.88 6.34 -17.68
N LYS A 141 -13.75 5.10 -18.18
CA LYS A 141 -14.80 4.39 -18.94
C LYS A 141 -16.10 4.26 -18.12
N SER A 142 -15.99 3.87 -16.86
CA SER A 142 -17.13 3.66 -15.96
C SER A 142 -17.74 4.96 -15.41
N CYS A 143 -17.00 6.07 -15.48
CA CYS A 143 -17.34 7.36 -14.87
C CYS A 143 -16.88 8.53 -15.77
N PRO A 144 -17.64 8.90 -16.81
CA PRO A 144 -17.21 9.91 -17.79
C PRO A 144 -16.98 11.32 -17.23
N ALA A 145 -17.45 11.60 -16.02
CA ALA A 145 -17.24 12.87 -15.33
C ALA A 145 -15.83 13.00 -14.69
N LEU A 146 -15.07 11.90 -14.57
CA LEU A 146 -13.76 11.88 -13.94
C LEU A 146 -12.66 11.47 -14.93
N THR A 147 -11.50 12.11 -14.81
CA THR A 147 -10.31 11.69 -15.56
C THR A 147 -9.71 10.43 -14.94
N LEU A 148 -9.11 9.57 -15.77
CA LEU A 148 -8.38 8.40 -15.31
C LEU A 148 -7.19 8.79 -14.43
N PHE A 149 -6.58 9.95 -14.67
CA PHE A 149 -5.53 10.50 -13.82
C PHE A 149 -6.04 10.71 -12.39
N PHE A 150 -7.17 11.39 -12.23
CA PHE A 150 -7.72 11.65 -10.89
C PHE A 150 -8.22 10.38 -10.21
N VAL A 151 -8.81 9.45 -10.98
CA VAL A 151 -9.21 8.13 -10.46
C VAL A 151 -8.01 7.33 -9.96
N GLY A 152 -6.90 7.36 -10.71
CA GLY A 152 -5.63 6.78 -10.29
C GLY A 152 -5.10 7.44 -9.02
N ALA A 153 -5.16 8.77 -8.91
CA ALA A 153 -4.67 9.48 -7.73
C ALA A 153 -5.37 9.06 -6.43
N ILE A 154 -6.71 8.97 -6.45
CA ILE A 154 -7.50 8.50 -5.30
C ILE A 154 -7.16 7.04 -4.97
N THR A 155 -7.10 6.18 -5.99
CA THR A 155 -6.77 4.76 -5.82
C THR A 155 -5.40 4.60 -5.17
N THR A 156 -4.39 5.33 -5.67
CA THR A 156 -3.03 5.33 -5.12
C THR A 156 -2.98 5.77 -3.66
N CYS A 157 -3.68 6.85 -3.32
CA CYS A 157 -3.76 7.31 -1.93
C CYS A 157 -4.33 6.21 -1.01
N LEU A 158 -5.46 5.60 -1.41
CA LEU A 158 -6.10 4.54 -0.63
C LEU A 158 -5.20 3.31 -0.51
N SER A 159 -4.54 2.89 -1.59
CA SER A 159 -3.60 1.77 -1.58
C SER A 159 -2.42 2.02 -0.65
N ILE A 160 -1.82 3.23 -0.64
CA ILE A 160 -0.71 3.55 0.27
C ILE A 160 -1.15 3.41 1.74
N LEU A 161 -2.32 3.96 2.09
CA LEU A 161 -2.86 3.89 3.44
C LEU A 161 -3.23 2.45 3.83
N LEU A 162 -3.81 1.68 2.91
CA LEU A 162 -4.12 0.27 3.11
C LEU A 162 -2.85 -0.53 3.41
N HIS A 163 -1.79 -0.42 2.60
CA HIS A 163 -0.51 -1.08 2.88
C HIS A 163 0.09 -0.69 4.23
N THR A 164 -0.08 0.57 4.64
CA THR A 164 0.34 1.04 5.96
C THR A 164 -0.39 0.28 7.08
N THR A 165 -1.72 0.18 6.99
CA THR A 165 -2.52 -0.57 7.99
C THR A 165 -2.33 -2.08 7.92
N TRP A 166 -2.19 -2.64 6.72
CA TRP A 166 -1.96 -4.06 6.51
C TRP A 166 -0.64 -4.51 7.11
N MET A 167 0.42 -3.71 7.02
CA MET A 167 1.70 -4.05 7.65
C MET A 167 1.57 -4.13 9.17
N ILE A 168 0.87 -3.18 9.80
CA ILE A 168 0.60 -3.19 11.25
C ILE A 168 -0.16 -4.47 11.65
N LEU A 169 -1.21 -4.83 10.91
CA LEU A 169 -2.02 -6.02 11.17
C LEU A 169 -1.26 -7.31 10.89
N ALA A 170 -0.43 -7.35 9.85
CA ALA A 170 0.38 -8.50 9.50
C ALA A 170 1.43 -8.79 10.59
N PHE A 171 2.14 -7.78 11.07
CA PHE A 171 3.09 -7.93 12.19
C PHE A 171 2.41 -8.50 13.44
N GLU A 172 1.22 -8.01 13.76
CA GLU A 172 0.44 -8.54 14.89
C GLU A 172 0.06 -10.01 14.68
N GLY A 173 -0.41 -10.35 13.48
CA GLY A 173 -0.80 -11.72 13.13
C GLY A 173 0.37 -12.69 13.12
N TYR A 174 1.56 -12.26 12.69
CA TYR A 174 2.77 -13.08 12.68
C TYR A 174 3.39 -13.27 14.07
N ARG A 175 3.22 -12.31 14.99
CA ARG A 175 3.77 -12.38 16.35
C ARG A 175 2.89 -13.22 17.28
N ASN A 176 1.57 -13.07 17.16
CA ASN A 176 0.61 -13.65 18.10
C ASN A 176 -0.27 -14.72 17.44
N PRO A 177 -0.08 -16.02 17.77
CA PRO A 177 -0.87 -17.11 17.18
C PRO A 177 -2.40 -16.94 17.37
N LYS A 178 -2.83 -16.37 18.50
CA LYS A 178 -4.25 -16.07 18.80
C LYS A 178 -4.86 -15.01 17.86
N ARG A 179 -4.04 -14.30 17.09
CA ARG A 179 -4.43 -13.20 16.20
C ARG A 179 -4.01 -13.45 14.75
N ASN A 180 -3.70 -14.71 14.40
CA ASN A 180 -3.36 -15.14 13.05
C ASN A 180 -4.45 -14.80 12.02
N PHE A 181 -5.70 -14.62 12.44
CA PHE A 181 -6.80 -14.20 11.57
C PHE A 181 -6.54 -12.88 10.86
N TYR A 182 -5.67 -12.00 11.40
CA TYR A 182 -5.26 -10.79 10.69
C TYR A 182 -4.46 -11.08 9.42
N ILE A 183 -3.70 -12.18 9.36
CA ILE A 183 -2.97 -12.59 8.15
C ILE A 183 -3.97 -12.88 7.03
N ILE A 184 -5.03 -13.63 7.35
CA ILE A 184 -6.10 -13.96 6.42
C ILE A 184 -6.85 -12.69 6.00
N TRP A 185 -7.19 -11.82 6.96
CA TRP A 185 -7.81 -10.52 6.67
C TRP A 185 -6.98 -9.67 5.72
N VAL A 186 -5.68 -9.55 5.99
CA VAL A 186 -4.75 -8.78 5.16
C VAL A 186 -4.70 -9.34 3.74
N LEU A 187 -4.55 -10.66 3.57
CA LEU A 187 -4.53 -11.28 2.24
C LEU A 187 -5.86 -11.06 1.49
N LEU A 188 -7.00 -11.31 2.13
CA LEU A 188 -8.32 -11.17 1.49
C LEU A 188 -8.65 -9.71 1.16
N SER A 189 -8.35 -8.79 2.06
CA SER A 189 -8.57 -7.36 1.83
C SER A 189 -7.61 -6.80 0.79
N HIS A 190 -6.37 -7.30 0.71
CA HIS A 190 -5.45 -6.92 -0.37
C HIS A 190 -5.93 -7.42 -1.73
N LEU A 191 -6.33 -8.69 -1.84
CA LEU A 191 -6.96 -9.20 -3.07
C LEU A 191 -8.21 -8.41 -3.43
N GLY A 192 -9.10 -8.17 -2.47
CA GLY A 192 -10.33 -7.40 -2.68
C GLY A 192 -10.06 -5.97 -3.14
N SER A 193 -9.08 -5.30 -2.54
CA SER A 193 -8.62 -3.96 -2.94
C SER A 193 -8.07 -3.95 -4.37
N SER A 194 -7.21 -4.91 -4.70
CA SER A 194 -6.59 -5.03 -6.02
C SER A 194 -7.63 -5.32 -7.11
N TYR A 195 -8.56 -6.25 -6.90
CA TYR A 195 -9.63 -6.51 -7.86
C TYR A 195 -10.64 -5.36 -7.94
N ALA A 196 -10.87 -4.61 -6.85
CA ALA A 196 -11.74 -3.44 -6.89
C ALA A 196 -11.24 -2.34 -7.85
N THR A 197 -9.94 -2.32 -8.18
CA THR A 197 -9.40 -1.37 -9.15
C THR A 197 -9.90 -1.64 -10.58
N MET A 198 -10.24 -2.89 -10.92
CA MET A 198 -10.76 -3.27 -12.24
C MET A 198 -12.10 -2.61 -12.54
N PHE A 199 -12.89 -2.27 -11.51
CA PHE A 199 -14.16 -1.59 -11.71
C PHE A 199 -14.03 -0.23 -12.39
N SER A 200 -12.85 0.42 -12.34
CA SER A 200 -12.62 1.70 -12.99
C SER A 200 -12.57 1.65 -14.52
N GLN A 201 -12.28 0.48 -15.10
CA GLN A 201 -12.23 0.23 -16.55
C GLN A 201 -13.36 -0.68 -17.04
N SER A 202 -14.32 -0.99 -16.17
CA SER A 202 -15.45 -1.86 -16.49
C SER A 202 -16.58 -1.11 -17.23
N ASP A 203 -17.47 -1.85 -17.88
CA ASP A 203 -18.70 -1.30 -18.48
C ASP A 203 -19.80 -0.97 -17.45
N ILE A 204 -19.53 -1.20 -16.16
CA ILE A 204 -20.47 -0.96 -15.08
C ILE A 204 -20.55 0.56 -14.82
N LYS A 205 -21.76 1.12 -14.88
CA LYS A 205 -22.01 2.53 -14.53
C LYS A 205 -21.56 2.80 -13.09
N PHE A 206 -20.79 3.87 -12.89
CA PHE A 206 -20.21 4.24 -11.59
C PHE A 206 -19.24 3.21 -10.98
N GLY A 207 -18.66 2.33 -11.80
CA GLY A 207 -17.68 1.34 -11.34
C GLY A 207 -16.49 1.93 -10.56
N CYS A 208 -15.99 3.10 -10.93
CA CYS A 208 -14.93 3.79 -10.19
C CYS A 208 -15.34 4.13 -8.73
N VAL A 209 -16.60 4.55 -8.52
CA VAL A 209 -17.13 4.91 -7.20
C VAL A 209 -17.32 3.67 -6.33
N ILE A 210 -17.75 2.56 -6.93
CA ILE A 210 -17.83 1.26 -6.27
C ILE A 210 -16.43 0.84 -5.80
N GLY A 211 -15.42 0.94 -6.69
CA GLY A 211 -14.03 0.63 -6.37
C GLY A 211 -13.49 1.47 -5.21
N PHE A 212 -13.74 2.79 -5.20
CA PHE A 212 -13.37 3.65 -4.07
C PHE A 212 -14.09 3.29 -2.78
N SER A 213 -15.39 3.02 -2.86
CA SER A 213 -16.20 2.68 -1.69
C SER A 213 -15.71 1.40 -1.02
N ILE A 214 -15.39 0.36 -1.82
CA ILE A 214 -14.79 -0.88 -1.31
C ILE A 214 -13.46 -0.58 -0.60
N ASN A 215 -12.56 0.16 -1.25
CA ASN A 215 -11.26 0.49 -0.66
C ASN A 215 -11.37 1.34 0.62
N ILE A 216 -12.30 2.29 0.68
CA ILE A 216 -12.56 3.10 1.87
C ILE A 216 -13.09 2.22 3.01
N VAL A 217 -14.03 1.31 2.74
CA VAL A 217 -14.56 0.39 3.76
C VAL A 217 -13.46 -0.53 4.29
N LEU A 218 -12.66 -1.12 3.41
CA LEU A 218 -11.51 -1.95 3.80
C LEU A 218 -10.51 -1.16 4.64
N LEU A 219 -10.25 0.10 4.29
CA LEU A 219 -9.35 0.98 5.02
C LEU A 219 -9.91 1.31 6.41
N ILE A 220 -11.18 1.68 6.53
CA ILE A 220 -11.83 1.97 7.82
C ILE A 220 -11.76 0.75 8.74
N ILE A 221 -12.11 -0.44 8.24
CA ILE A 221 -12.03 -1.67 9.02
C ILE A 221 -10.60 -1.93 9.49
N SER A 222 -9.62 -1.74 8.60
CA SER A 222 -8.21 -1.97 8.90
C SER A 222 -7.67 -0.95 9.91
N ILE A 223 -8.04 0.33 9.80
CA ILE A 223 -7.72 1.38 10.79
C ILE A 223 -8.30 1.01 12.16
N VAL A 224 -9.58 0.66 12.23
CA VAL A 224 -10.24 0.29 13.50
C VAL A 224 -9.55 -0.93 14.12
N ALA A 225 -9.17 -1.92 13.31
CA ALA A 225 -8.42 -3.08 13.76
C ALA A 225 -7.03 -2.69 14.29
N SER A 226 -6.28 -1.85 13.58
CA SER A 226 -4.95 -1.35 14.00
C SER A 226 -5.04 -0.53 15.29
N VAL A 227 -6.03 0.33 15.45
CA VAL A 227 -6.21 1.08 16.72
C VAL A 227 -6.54 0.14 17.88
N LYS A 228 -7.35 -0.90 17.65
CA LYS A 228 -7.62 -1.93 18.67
C LYS A 228 -6.37 -2.71 19.06
N THR A 229 -5.44 -2.96 18.13
CA THR A 229 -4.17 -3.63 18.44
C THR A 229 -3.31 -2.75 19.34
N LEU A 230 -3.19 -1.45 19.01
CA LEU A 230 -2.41 -0.48 19.77
C LEU A 230 -2.96 -0.26 21.19
N LYS A 231 -4.28 -0.11 21.35
CA LYS A 231 -4.90 0.09 22.68
C LYS A 231 -4.65 -1.08 23.65
N LYS A 232 -4.44 -2.28 23.12
CA LYS A 232 -4.19 -3.47 23.95
C LYS A 232 -2.77 -3.52 24.49
N ILE A 233 -1.82 -2.82 23.87
CA ILE A 233 -0.43 -2.71 24.36
C ILE A 233 -0.36 -1.88 25.66
N HIS A 234 -1.31 -0.96 25.84
CA HIS A 234 -1.38 -0.10 27.03
C HIS A 234 -2.04 -0.77 28.25
N LYS A 235 -2.68 -1.93 28.08
CA LYS A 235 -3.31 -2.70 29.17
C LYS A 235 -2.41 -3.85 29.59
#